data_AF-A0A956RDF4-F1
#
_entry.id   AF-A0A956RDF4-F1
#
_cell.length_a   1.000
_cell.length_b   1.000
_cell.length_c   1.000
_cell.angle_alpha   90.00
_cell.angle_beta   90.00
_cell.angle_gamma   90.00
#
_symmetry.space_group_name_H-M   'P 1'
#
loop_
_entity.id
_entity.type
_entity.pdbx_description
1 polymer ?
#
loop_
_entity_poly.entity_id
_entity_poly.type
_entity_poly.pdbx_seq_one_letter_code
_entity_poly.pdbx_strand_id
1 'polypeptide(L)'
;MELVYPTLRFDDQRDCFVVWLRWVAMESPPSPERPPAQGIRVELQLNRNTVLGPTIVYRRDLEQPVYLRAQRARAAEIIRAAARRGWLDLTLVIHGSIANAPYAAVYQVRDHEGEAIDTRPLAGTPLLQLQPSTPGDRWHVAGQASARFRLERVGEGRHHLTVIRGS
;
A
#
# COMPACT_ATOMS: atom_id res chain seq x y z
N MET A 1 30.06 4.68 4.86
CA MET A 1 28.94 4.26 3.99
C MET A 1 27.79 5.22 4.25
N GLU A 2 27.39 6.02 3.26
CA GLU A 2 26.27 6.95 3.40
C GLU A 2 24.95 6.19 3.22
N LEU A 3 23.96 6.44 4.10
CA LEU A 3 22.64 5.83 4.00
C LEU A 3 21.86 6.50 2.87
N VAL A 4 21.69 5.79 1.75
CA VAL A 4 20.88 6.26 0.63
C VAL A 4 19.45 5.78 0.82
N TYR A 5 18.52 6.71 0.99
CA TYR A 5 17.08 6.43 1.04
C TYR A 5 16.44 6.71 -0.33
N PRO A 6 15.49 5.87 -0.78
CA PRO A 6 14.71 6.16 -1.97
C PRO A 6 13.90 7.45 -1.80
N THR A 7 13.81 8.24 -2.86
CA THR A 7 12.98 9.44 -2.90
C THR A 7 11.56 9.08 -3.34
N LEU A 8 10.59 9.47 -2.53
CA LEU A 8 9.16 9.40 -2.85
C LEU A 8 8.64 10.79 -3.15
N ARG A 9 8.18 11.01 -4.38
CA ARG A 9 7.51 12.25 -4.80
C ARG A 9 6.02 12.09 -4.66
N PHE A 10 5.34 12.91 -3.88
CA PHE A 10 3.90 12.78 -3.63
C PHE A 10 3.15 14.09 -3.86
N ASP A 11 2.13 14.04 -4.69
CA ASP A 11 1.18 15.13 -4.93
C ASP A 11 -0.05 14.93 -4.04
N ASP A 12 -0.20 15.74 -3.00
CA ASP A 12 -1.25 15.54 -1.99
C ASP A 12 -2.67 15.85 -2.49
N GLN A 13 -2.79 16.39 -3.71
CA GLN A 13 -4.08 16.62 -4.37
C GLN A 13 -4.47 15.45 -5.27
N ARG A 14 -3.50 14.82 -5.94
CA ARG A 14 -3.75 13.83 -6.99
C ARG A 14 -3.34 12.41 -6.64
N ASP A 15 -2.45 12.21 -5.68
CA ASP A 15 -1.91 10.89 -5.42
C ASP A 15 -2.62 10.22 -4.25
N CYS A 16 -2.72 8.89 -4.30
CA CYS A 16 -3.21 8.06 -3.21
C CYS A 16 -2.35 6.80 -3.05
N PHE A 17 -2.46 6.19 -1.86
CA PHE A 17 -1.88 4.87 -1.61
C PHE A 17 -2.93 3.79 -1.81
N VAL A 18 -2.53 2.72 -2.48
CA VAL A 18 -3.36 1.55 -2.71
C VAL A 18 -2.62 0.31 -2.25
N VAL A 19 -3.30 -0.55 -1.49
CA VAL A 19 -2.79 -1.86 -1.10
C VAL A 19 -3.40 -2.90 -2.01
N TRP A 20 -2.57 -3.51 -2.84
CA TRP A 20 -2.92 -4.67 -3.64
C TRP A 20 -2.79 -5.94 -2.79
N LEU A 21 -3.81 -6.79 -2.80
CA LEU A 21 -3.89 -8.03 -2.04
C LEU A 21 -4.31 -9.17 -2.95
N ARG A 22 -3.65 -10.32 -2.81
CA ARG A 22 -4.01 -11.55 -3.52
C ARG A 22 -3.71 -12.75 -2.67
N TRP A 23 -4.59 -13.75 -2.64
CA TRP A 23 -4.28 -15.03 -2.02
C TRP A 23 -3.25 -15.80 -2.85
N VAL A 24 -2.13 -16.17 -2.25
CA VAL A 24 -1.09 -16.99 -2.90
C VAL A 24 -0.86 -18.22 -2.03
N ALA A 25 -1.68 -19.24 -2.24
CA ALA A 25 -1.55 -20.49 -1.47
C ALA A 25 -0.21 -21.17 -1.82
N MET A 26 0.61 -21.42 -0.80
CA MET A 26 1.76 -22.33 -0.87
C MET A 26 1.50 -23.65 -0.14
N GLU A 27 0.23 -23.92 0.20
CA GLU A 27 -0.18 -25.11 0.94
C GLU A 27 0.09 -26.39 0.13
N SER A 28 0.68 -27.39 0.77
CA SER A 28 0.79 -28.76 0.25
C SER A 28 0.56 -29.76 1.38
N PRO A 29 -0.59 -30.47 1.42
CA PRO A 29 -1.75 -30.33 0.53
C PRO A 29 -2.50 -29.00 0.78
N PRO A 30 -3.34 -28.55 -0.17
CA PRO A 30 -4.23 -27.42 0.06
C PRO A 30 -5.04 -27.61 1.36
N SER A 31 -5.23 -26.54 2.14
CA SER A 31 -6.14 -26.54 3.29
C SER A 31 -7.48 -27.17 2.90
N PRO A 32 -8.18 -27.83 3.84
CA PRO A 32 -9.48 -28.45 3.58
C PRO A 32 -10.40 -27.49 2.83
N GLU A 33 -11.24 -28.01 1.93
CA GLU A 33 -12.06 -27.27 0.95
C GLU A 33 -12.96 -26.14 1.50
N ARG A 34 -12.98 -25.90 2.82
CA ARG A 34 -13.84 -24.92 3.50
C ARG A 34 -13.10 -24.16 4.61
N PRO A 35 -12.49 -23.01 4.29
CA PRO A 35 -12.66 -21.90 5.21
C PRO A 35 -12.91 -20.59 4.46
N PRO A 36 -14.10 -20.40 3.87
CA PRO A 36 -14.50 -19.11 3.29
C PRO A 36 -14.54 -17.97 4.33
N ALA A 37 -14.51 -18.30 5.63
CA ALA A 37 -14.43 -17.36 6.75
C ALA A 37 -13.00 -17.04 7.20
N GLN A 38 -11.97 -17.72 6.67
CA GLN A 38 -10.59 -17.29 6.88
C GLN A 38 -10.36 -15.98 6.14
N GLY A 39 -9.69 -15.04 6.80
CA GLY A 39 -9.40 -13.75 6.24
C GLY A 39 -8.12 -13.19 6.83
N ILE A 40 -7.70 -12.09 6.22
CA ILE A 40 -6.53 -11.32 6.62
C ILE A 40 -7.00 -9.97 7.10
N ARG A 41 -6.40 -9.47 8.17
CA ARG A 41 -6.56 -8.08 8.60
C ARG A 41 -5.39 -7.29 8.07
N VAL A 42 -5.65 -6.34 7.19
CA VAL A 42 -4.66 -5.43 6.62
C VAL A 42 -4.73 -4.06 7.26
N GLU A 43 -3.55 -3.47 7.44
CA GLU A 43 -3.39 -2.09 7.87
C GLU A 43 -2.24 -1.42 7.12
N LEU A 44 -2.42 -0.17 6.71
CA LEU A 44 -1.35 0.70 6.20
C LEU A 44 -1.17 1.89 7.13
N GLN A 45 0.06 2.13 7.52
CA GLN A 45 0.45 3.25 8.36
C GLN A 45 1.48 4.14 7.65
N LEU A 46 1.31 5.46 7.82
CA LEU A 46 2.26 6.50 7.45
C LEU A 46 2.75 7.19 8.72
N ASN A 47 4.05 7.19 9.01
CA ASN A 47 4.61 7.72 10.25
C ASN A 47 3.84 7.25 11.50
N ARG A 48 3.51 5.95 11.57
CA ARG A 48 2.70 5.31 12.63
C ARG A 48 1.24 5.77 12.73
N ASN A 49 0.73 6.50 11.74
CA ASN A 49 -0.67 6.88 11.65
C ASN A 49 -1.37 5.98 10.64
N THR A 50 -2.42 5.28 11.06
CA THR A 50 -3.24 4.44 10.18
C THR A 50 -3.94 5.28 9.12
N VAL A 51 -3.77 4.88 7.86
CA VAL A 51 -4.43 5.47 6.68
C VAL A 51 -5.29 4.46 5.93
N LEU A 52 -5.09 3.17 6.17
CA LEU A 52 -5.98 2.09 5.75
C LEU A 52 -6.12 1.11 6.92
N GLY A 53 -7.34 0.67 7.17
CA GLY A 53 -7.63 -0.40 8.12
C GLY A 53 -7.85 0.03 9.57
N PRO A 54 -8.00 -0.95 10.48
CA PRO A 54 -7.93 -2.39 10.21
C PRO A 54 -9.06 -2.86 9.29
N THR A 55 -8.72 -3.51 8.17
CA THR A 55 -9.68 -4.02 7.18
C THR A 55 -9.53 -5.52 7.07
N ILE A 56 -10.63 -6.26 7.24
CA ILE A 56 -10.64 -7.72 7.07
C ILE A 56 -11.05 -8.05 5.63
N VAL A 57 -10.25 -8.84 4.93
CA VAL A 57 -10.57 -9.38 3.60
C VAL A 57 -10.58 -10.89 3.69
N TYR A 58 -11.66 -11.53 3.27
CA TYR A 58 -11.79 -12.98 3.35
C TYR A 58 -11.13 -13.67 2.16
N ARG A 59 -10.73 -14.93 2.34
CA ARG A 59 -10.12 -15.76 1.29
C ARG A 59 -10.96 -15.82 0.03
N ARG A 60 -12.29 -15.97 0.16
CA ARG A 60 -13.23 -15.99 -0.97
C ARG A 60 -13.19 -14.72 -1.81
N ASP A 61 -12.87 -13.57 -1.19
CA ASP A 61 -12.79 -12.28 -1.86
C ASP A 61 -11.41 -12.07 -2.49
N LEU A 62 -10.40 -12.86 -2.08
CA LEU A 62 -9.01 -12.79 -2.53
C LEU A 62 -8.65 -13.83 -3.61
N GLU A 63 -9.63 -14.62 -4.07
CA GLU A 63 -9.48 -15.47 -5.26
C GLU A 63 -9.12 -14.61 -6.48
N GLN A 64 -9.73 -13.42 -6.57
CA GLN A 64 -9.31 -12.36 -7.47
C GLN A 64 -8.49 -11.32 -6.69
N PRO A 65 -7.59 -10.57 -7.36
CA PRO A 65 -6.83 -9.57 -6.67
C PRO A 65 -7.70 -8.38 -6.23
N VAL A 66 -7.53 -7.95 -4.99
CA VAL A 66 -8.27 -6.86 -4.36
C VAL A 66 -7.38 -5.64 -4.19
N TYR A 67 -7.95 -4.45 -4.34
CA TYR A 67 -7.25 -3.18 -4.14
C TYR A 67 -7.96 -2.38 -3.07
N LEU A 68 -7.26 -2.10 -1.98
CA LEU A 68 -7.77 -1.30 -0.88
C LEU A 68 -7.17 0.10 -0.95
N ARG A 69 -8.05 1.10 -1.13
CA ARG A 69 -7.66 2.51 -1.14
C ARG A 69 -7.42 3.01 0.28
N ALA A 70 -6.27 3.62 0.53
CA ALA A 70 -6.06 4.39 1.76
C ALA A 70 -6.93 5.65 1.77
N GLN A 71 -7.30 6.13 2.96
CA GLN A 71 -8.05 7.36 3.13
C GLN A 71 -7.22 8.55 2.65
N ARG A 72 -7.54 9.07 1.45
CA ARG A 72 -6.76 10.12 0.78
C ARG A 72 -6.58 11.37 1.63
N ALA A 73 -7.67 11.88 2.23
CA ALA A 73 -7.62 13.07 3.06
C ALA A 73 -6.66 12.90 4.25
N ARG A 74 -6.77 11.77 4.95
CA ARG A 74 -5.90 11.41 6.07
C ARG A 74 -4.44 11.24 5.64
N ALA A 75 -4.21 10.54 4.53
CA ALA A 75 -2.87 10.38 3.98
C ALA A 75 -2.26 11.74 3.61
N ALA A 76 -3.02 12.62 2.95
CA ALA A 76 -2.58 13.95 2.56
C ALA A 76 -2.20 14.82 3.78
N GLU A 77 -2.98 14.78 4.86
CA GLU A 77 -2.63 15.45 6.13
C GLU A 77 -1.27 15.00 6.66
N ILE A 78 -1.04 13.69 6.73
CA ILE A 78 0.20 13.11 7.23
C ILE A 78 1.37 13.46 6.32
N ILE A 79 1.17 13.39 5.00
CA ILE A 79 2.19 13.77 4.00
C ILE A 79 2.58 15.24 4.15
N ARG A 80 1.62 16.16 4.31
CA ARG A 80 1.91 17.58 4.55
C ARG A 80 2.74 17.80 5.80
N ALA A 81 2.42 17.09 6.89
CA ALA A 81 3.21 17.17 8.12
C ALA A 81 4.61 16.55 7.96
N ALA A 82 4.69 15.41 7.29
CA ALA A 82 5.93 14.66 7.03
C ALA A 82 6.89 15.43 6.11
N ALA A 83 6.37 16.12 5.10
CA ALA A 83 7.15 16.89 4.14
C ALA A 83 7.99 17.98 4.81
N ARG A 84 7.49 18.60 5.89
CA ARG A 84 8.24 19.56 6.70
C ARG A 84 9.51 18.97 7.33
N ARG A 85 9.51 17.66 7.56
CA ARG A 85 10.64 16.90 8.13
C ARG A 85 11.47 16.20 7.04
N GLY A 86 10.96 16.11 5.82
CA GLY A 86 11.61 15.49 4.66
C GLY A 86 11.59 13.97 4.62
N TRP A 87 10.85 13.30 5.52
CA TRP A 87 10.87 11.85 5.65
C TRP A 87 9.48 11.24 5.81
N LEU A 88 9.28 10.08 5.20
CA LEU A 88 8.09 9.25 5.35
C LEU A 88 8.48 7.83 5.73
N ASP A 89 7.99 7.37 6.87
CA ASP A 89 8.00 5.96 7.25
C ASP A 89 6.69 5.33 6.81
N LEU A 90 6.75 4.34 5.94
CA LEU A 90 5.60 3.58 5.46
C LEU A 90 5.66 2.19 6.07
N THR A 91 4.55 1.71 6.62
CA THR A 91 4.46 0.38 7.22
C THR A 91 3.17 -0.31 6.76
N LEU A 92 3.33 -1.48 6.16
CA LEU A 92 2.25 -2.40 5.82
C LEU A 92 2.22 -3.52 6.85
N VAL A 93 1.06 -3.73 7.48
CA VAL A 93 0.85 -4.78 8.48
C VAL A 93 -0.24 -5.72 8.00
N ILE A 94 0.01 -7.03 8.12
CA ILE A 94 -0.98 -8.07 7.88
C ILE A 94 -1.07 -8.93 9.14
N HIS A 95 -2.28 -9.24 9.58
CA HIS A 95 -2.56 -10.23 10.63
C HIS A 95 -3.48 -11.32 10.08
N GLY A 96 -3.41 -12.52 10.65
CA GLY A 96 -4.27 -13.65 10.30
C GLY A 96 -3.47 -14.94 10.14
N SER A 97 -4.05 -15.93 9.46
CA SER A 97 -3.33 -17.15 9.07
C SER A 97 -2.36 -16.87 7.93
N ILE A 98 -1.25 -16.20 8.24
CA ILE A 98 -0.20 -15.78 7.29
C ILE A 98 0.69 -16.98 6.91
N ALA A 99 0.44 -18.16 7.48
CA ALA A 99 1.04 -19.42 7.05
C ALA A 99 0.79 -19.72 5.56
N ASN A 100 -0.35 -19.25 5.02
CA ASN A 100 -0.85 -19.60 3.68
C ASN A 100 -0.96 -18.36 2.78
N ALA A 101 0.00 -17.45 2.98
CA ALA A 101 -0.28 -16.03 2.97
C ALA A 101 -0.68 -15.37 1.65
N PRO A 102 -1.40 -14.24 1.76
CA PRO A 102 -1.55 -13.32 0.66
C PRO A 102 -0.21 -12.67 0.29
N TYR A 103 -0.01 -12.45 -1.01
CA TYR A 103 0.88 -11.40 -1.45
C TYR A 103 0.20 -10.06 -1.18
N ALA A 104 0.94 -9.12 -0.60
CA ALA A 104 0.49 -7.75 -0.46
C ALA A 104 1.53 -6.76 -0.94
N ALA A 105 1.10 -5.71 -1.62
CA ALA A 105 1.99 -4.64 -2.03
C ALA A 105 1.34 -3.27 -1.97
N VAL A 106 2.15 -2.28 -1.60
CA VAL A 106 1.74 -0.88 -1.55
C VAL A 106 2.18 -0.18 -2.82
N TYR A 107 1.22 0.48 -3.48
CA TYR A 107 1.46 1.34 -4.62
C TYR A 107 1.11 2.78 -4.26
N GLN A 108 1.86 3.72 -4.81
CA GLN A 108 1.40 5.09 -5.00
C GLN A 108 0.83 5.18 -6.41
N VAL A 109 -0.38 5.72 -6.54
CA VAL A 109 -1.05 5.93 -7.83
C VAL A 109 -1.59 7.35 -7.92
N ARG A 110 -1.79 7.82 -9.15
CA ARG A 110 -2.57 9.01 -9.46
C ARG A 110 -4.05 8.64 -9.42
N ASP A 111 -4.81 9.26 -8.53
CA ASP A 111 -6.25 9.10 -8.38
C ASP A 111 -6.97 10.21 -9.15
N HIS A 112 -7.67 9.84 -10.22
CA HIS A 112 -8.54 10.76 -10.95
C HIS A 112 -9.93 10.75 -10.28
N GLU A 113 -10.12 11.68 -9.34
CA GLU A 113 -11.43 12.08 -8.77
C GLU A 113 -12.39 10.95 -8.40
N GLY A 114 -11.90 9.88 -7.78
CA GLY A 114 -12.80 8.90 -7.19
C GLY A 114 -13.35 7.86 -8.16
N GLU A 115 -12.78 7.70 -9.36
CA GLU A 115 -13.03 6.49 -10.15
C GLU A 115 -12.75 5.27 -9.27
N ALA A 116 -13.66 4.29 -9.32
CA ALA A 116 -13.51 3.05 -8.56
C ALA A 116 -12.14 2.45 -8.89
N ILE A 117 -11.36 2.06 -7.87
CA ILE A 117 -10.15 1.30 -8.15
C ILE A 117 -10.62 -0.02 -8.74
N ASP A 118 -10.34 -0.20 -10.03
CA ASP A 118 -10.61 -1.43 -10.73
C ASP A 118 -9.82 -2.58 -10.08
N THR A 119 -10.34 -3.80 -10.16
CA THR A 119 -9.64 -5.03 -9.74
C THR A 119 -8.50 -5.43 -10.70
N ARG A 120 -8.16 -4.57 -11.66
CA ARG A 120 -7.04 -4.75 -12.58
C ARG A 120 -5.69 -4.47 -11.92
N PRO A 121 -4.63 -5.19 -12.33
CA PRO A 121 -3.25 -4.88 -11.97
C PRO A 121 -2.91 -3.40 -12.16
N LEU A 122 -2.31 -2.80 -11.13
CA LEU A 122 -1.76 -1.45 -11.21
C LEU A 122 -0.42 -1.47 -11.94
N ALA A 123 -0.26 -0.61 -12.93
CA ALA A 123 1.04 -0.39 -13.56
C ALA A 123 1.96 0.36 -12.59
N GLY A 124 3.10 -0.25 -12.25
CA GLY A 124 4.12 0.39 -11.40
C GLY A 124 4.96 -0.60 -10.62
N THR A 125 6.03 -0.08 -10.00
CA THR A 125 6.82 -0.84 -9.02
C THR A 125 6.24 -0.57 -7.62
N PRO A 126 5.96 -1.60 -6.82
CA PRO A 126 5.47 -1.39 -5.47
C PRO A 126 6.53 -0.78 -4.56
N LEU A 127 6.09 0.08 -3.65
CA LEU A 127 6.92 0.74 -2.64
C LEU A 127 7.34 -0.22 -1.53
N LEU A 128 6.43 -1.13 -1.18
CA LEU A 128 6.63 -2.20 -0.21
C LEU A 128 5.91 -3.45 -0.69
N GLN A 129 6.52 -4.60 -0.45
CA GLN A 129 5.93 -5.90 -0.68
C GLN A 129 6.05 -6.73 0.59
N LEU A 130 5.02 -7.49 0.88
CA LEU A 130 5.03 -8.52 1.90
C LEU A 130 4.56 -9.82 1.27
N GLN A 131 5.48 -10.78 1.20
CA GLN A 131 5.20 -12.15 0.82
C GLN A 131 5.87 -13.07 1.85
N PRO A 132 5.08 -13.78 2.66
CA PRO A 132 5.60 -14.77 3.59
C PRO A 132 6.20 -15.94 2.83
N SER A 133 7.42 -16.31 3.20
CA SER A 133 8.23 -17.32 2.50
C SER A 133 8.23 -18.70 3.17
N THR A 134 7.54 -18.85 4.31
CA THR A 134 7.58 -20.09 5.08
C THR A 134 6.62 -21.15 4.54
N PRO A 135 7.04 -22.43 4.54
CA PRO A 135 6.16 -23.58 4.34
C PRO A 135 5.00 -23.59 5.34
N GLY A 136 3.85 -24.15 4.92
CA GLY A 136 2.56 -24.15 5.64
C GLY A 136 2.56 -24.77 7.04
N ASP A 137 3.68 -25.30 7.52
CA ASP A 137 3.81 -25.94 8.84
C ASP A 137 4.06 -24.95 9.99
N ARG A 138 4.35 -23.67 9.68
CA ARG A 138 4.56 -22.63 10.71
C ARG A 138 3.49 -21.55 10.59
N TRP A 139 2.58 -21.54 11.57
CA TRP A 139 1.54 -20.53 11.69
C TRP A 139 2.15 -19.16 12.01
N HIS A 140 2.42 -18.35 10.98
CA HIS A 140 2.66 -16.92 11.20
C HIS A 140 1.33 -16.23 11.47
N VAL A 141 1.28 -15.49 12.58
CA VAL A 141 0.07 -14.79 13.05
C VAL A 141 0.05 -13.32 12.58
N ALA A 142 1.23 -12.76 12.30
CA ALA A 142 1.41 -11.39 11.82
C ALA A 142 2.66 -11.27 10.93
N GLY A 143 2.61 -10.36 9.95
CA GLY A 143 3.72 -9.99 9.09
C GLY A 143 3.73 -8.48 8.88
N GLN A 144 4.93 -7.90 8.83
CA GLN A 144 5.10 -6.47 8.62
C GLN A 144 6.22 -6.20 7.61
N ALA A 145 5.99 -5.24 6.72
CA ALA A 145 7.02 -4.62 5.89
C ALA A 145 7.06 -3.12 6.17
N SER A 146 8.26 -2.57 6.31
CA SER A 146 8.46 -1.15 6.57
C SER A 146 9.57 -0.59 5.69
N ALA A 147 9.39 0.63 5.18
CA ALA A 147 10.43 1.36 4.47
C ALA A 147 10.39 2.84 4.85
N ARG A 148 11.56 3.47 4.78
CA ARG A 148 11.74 4.90 4.95
C ARG A 148 12.09 5.54 3.61
N PHE A 149 11.44 6.64 3.30
CA PHE A 149 11.63 7.41 2.08
C PHE A 149 12.02 8.84 2.40
N ARG A 150 12.92 9.41 1.59
CA ARG A 150 13.03 10.86 1.48
C ARG A 150 11.77 11.37 0.79
N LEU A 151 11.02 12.26 1.44
CA LEU A 151 9.74 12.72 0.93
C LEU A 151 9.89 14.07 0.23
N GLU A 152 9.49 14.12 -1.03
CA GLU A 152 9.36 15.34 -1.82
C GLU A 152 7.88 15.58 -2.12
N ARG A 153 7.30 16.65 -1.55
CA ARG A 153 5.93 17.02 -1.89
C ARG A 153 5.91 17.78 -3.21
N VAL A 154 5.06 17.37 -4.13
CA VAL A 154 4.87 17.99 -5.44
C VAL A 154 3.56 18.77 -5.41
N GLY A 155 3.52 19.95 -6.04
CA GLY A 155 2.26 20.70 -6.22
C GLY A 155 2.14 22.01 -5.43
N GLU A 156 3.05 22.32 -4.51
CA GLU A 156 3.15 23.69 -3.98
C GLU A 156 3.97 24.58 -4.93
N GLY A 157 3.32 25.05 -5.99
CA GLY A 157 3.66 26.37 -6.55
C GLY A 157 4.43 26.47 -7.86
N ARG A 158 4.26 25.62 -8.88
CA ARG A 158 4.78 25.92 -10.24
C ARG A 158 3.97 25.30 -11.39
N HIS A 159 2.84 25.94 -11.70
CA HIS A 159 2.46 26.19 -13.09
C HIS A 159 2.10 27.67 -13.21
N HIS A 160 3.08 28.56 -13.02
CA HIS A 160 3.03 29.82 -13.78
C HIS A 160 3.21 29.39 -15.24
N LEU A 161 2.11 29.16 -15.94
CA LEU A 161 2.13 29.15 -17.40
C LEU A 161 2.61 30.54 -17.80
N THR A 162 3.89 30.67 -18.13
CA THR A 162 4.36 31.85 -18.87
C THR A 162 3.71 31.77 -20.24
N VAL A 163 2.60 32.46 -20.41
CA VAL A 163 2.00 32.69 -21.72
C VAL A 163 3.03 33.50 -22.51
N ILE A 164 3.75 32.84 -23.42
CA ILE A 164 4.53 33.53 -24.44
C ILE A 164 3.49 34.17 -25.37
N ARG A 165 3.21 35.45 -25.17
CA ARG A 165 2.48 36.25 -26.17
C ARG A 165 3.45 36.45 -27.33
N GLY A 166 3.20 35.79 -28.45
CA GLY A 166 3.90 36.04 -29.69
C GLY A 166 3.71 37.50 -30.10
N SER A 167 4.83 38.19 -30.31
CA SER A 167 4.93 39.50 -30.96
C SER A 167 4.67 39.37 -32.45
#